data_AF-A0A3L6DEA9-F1
#
_entry.id   AF-A0A3L6DEA9-F1
#
_cell.length_a   1.000
_cell.length_b   1.000
_cell.length_c   1.000
_cell.angle_alpha   90.00
_cell.angle_beta   90.00
_cell.angle_gamma   90.00
#
_symmetry.space_group_name_H-M   'P 1'
#
loop_
_entity.id
_entity.type
_entity.pdbx_description
1 polymer ?
#
loop_
_entity_poly.entity_id
_entity_poly.type
_entity_poly.pdbx_seq_one_letter_code
_entity_poly.pdbx_strand_id
1 'polypeptide(L)'
;MLVDDAIDKLQGLIYFFKNYREIGFLEALQTTKDIALEMDIDTSFRKRREIKRKRNFDENSYETNIATQSVEESFRITYFLPIVDQAISSLTRRFEQYQGYQKFFGFFFTSEVLESLDNESLNSSCDNLKAALKKDGQSDIDANELSAELKFL
;
A
#
# COMPACT_ATOMS: atom_id res chain seq x y z
N MET A 1 7.52 13.29 17.22
CA MET A 1 7.83 13.17 15.78
C MET A 1 6.59 12.59 15.10
N LEU A 2 6.13 13.13 13.96
CA LEU A 2 4.85 12.76 13.30
C LEU A 2 4.88 11.38 12.59
N VAL A 3 5.73 10.46 13.04
CA VAL A 3 5.94 9.17 12.34
C VAL A 3 4.76 8.24 12.58
N ASP A 4 4.22 8.19 13.80
CA ASP A 4 2.99 7.44 14.10
C ASP A 4 1.80 7.96 13.28
N ASP A 5 1.61 9.29 13.23
CA ASP A 5 0.58 9.90 12.39
C ASP A 5 0.76 9.52 10.91
N ALA A 6 2.00 9.54 10.41
CA ALA A 6 2.27 9.13 9.03
C ALA A 6 1.95 7.66 8.79
N ILE A 7 2.28 6.77 9.75
CA ILE A 7 1.95 5.34 9.72
C ILE A 7 0.43 5.15 9.66
N ASP A 8 -0.33 5.86 10.48
CA ASP A 8 -1.79 5.79 10.51
C ASP A 8 -2.42 6.30 9.21
N LYS A 9 -1.94 7.43 8.67
CA LYS A 9 -2.40 7.94 7.37
C LYS A 9 -2.10 6.97 6.25
N LEU A 10 -0.95 6.29 6.27
CA LEU A 10 -0.59 5.28 5.28
C LEU A 10 -1.48 4.03 5.38
N GLN A 11 -1.82 3.57 6.59
CA GLN A 11 -2.78 2.48 6.77
C GLN A 11 -4.16 2.86 6.21
N GLY A 12 -4.61 4.09 6.50
CA GLY A 12 -5.85 4.65 5.94
C GLY A 12 -5.82 4.68 4.41
N LEU A 13 -4.68 5.05 3.81
CA LEU A 13 -4.52 5.07 2.36
C LEU A 13 -4.59 3.66 1.73
N ILE A 14 -3.98 2.65 2.36
CA ILE A 14 -4.09 1.26 1.91
C ILE A 14 -5.54 0.79 1.97
N TYR A 15 -6.25 1.10 3.06
CA TYR A 15 -7.66 0.78 3.21
C TYR A 15 -8.52 1.46 2.13
N PHE A 16 -8.25 2.75 1.86
CA PHE A 16 -8.88 3.48 0.77
C PHE A 16 -8.70 2.77 -0.56
N PHE A 17 -7.47 2.39 -0.95
CA PHE A 17 -7.24 1.72 -2.23
C PHE A 17 -7.89 0.33 -2.32
N LYS A 18 -7.95 -0.42 -1.21
CA LYS A 18 -8.68 -1.70 -1.16
C LYS A 18 -10.17 -1.52 -1.44
N ASN A 19 -10.79 -0.49 -0.87
CA ASN A 19 -12.18 -0.18 -1.16
C ASN A 19 -12.35 0.35 -2.61
N TYR A 20 -11.46 1.25 -3.03
CA TYR A 20 -11.46 1.84 -4.37
C TYR A 20 -11.30 0.79 -5.47
N ARG A 21 -10.58 -0.30 -5.20
CA ARG A 21 -10.49 -1.45 -6.10
C ARG A 21 -11.86 -2.06 -6.43
N GLU A 22 -12.76 -2.12 -5.46
CA GLU A 22 -14.07 -2.77 -5.58
C GLU A 22 -15.12 -1.83 -6.18
N ILE A 23 -15.25 -0.62 -5.63
CA ILE A 23 -16.30 0.35 -6.02
C ILE A 23 -15.81 1.49 -6.91
N GLY A 24 -14.51 1.81 -6.85
CA GLY A 24 -13.95 3.01 -7.45
C GLY A 24 -14.02 3.02 -8.97
N PHE A 25 -14.05 1.86 -9.63
CA PHE A 25 -14.27 1.82 -11.07
C PHE A 25 -15.64 2.36 -11.47
N LEU A 26 -16.70 1.99 -10.73
CA LEU A 26 -18.05 2.44 -11.01
C LEU A 26 -18.22 3.93 -10.71
N GLU A 27 -17.66 4.41 -9.59
CA GLU A 27 -17.67 5.81 -9.21
C GLU A 27 -16.92 6.68 -10.24
N ALA A 28 -15.71 6.25 -10.64
CA ALA A 28 -14.92 6.94 -11.65
C ALA A 28 -15.63 6.93 -13.01
N LEU A 29 -16.27 5.83 -13.37
CA LEU A 29 -17.03 5.71 -14.62
C LEU A 29 -18.21 6.69 -14.64
N GLN A 30 -18.97 6.78 -13.54
CA GLN A 30 -20.09 7.71 -13.44
C GLN A 30 -19.61 9.17 -13.52
N THR A 31 -18.59 9.51 -12.74
CA THR A 31 -17.99 10.85 -12.74
C THR A 31 -17.47 11.23 -14.14
N THR A 32 -16.84 10.29 -14.84
CA THR A 32 -16.34 10.52 -16.21
C THR A 32 -17.49 10.74 -17.19
N LYS A 33 -18.60 10.00 -17.05
CA LYS A 33 -19.80 10.18 -17.89
C LYS A 33 -20.41 11.56 -17.66
N ASP A 34 -20.50 12.01 -16.42
CA ASP A 34 -21.06 13.32 -16.07
C ASP A 34 -20.20 14.46 -16.67
N ILE A 35 -18.86 14.37 -16.55
CA ILE A 35 -17.93 15.34 -17.16
C ILE A 35 -18.02 15.31 -18.68
N ALA A 36 -18.07 14.14 -19.29
CA ALA A 36 -18.17 14.02 -20.75
C ALA A 36 -19.47 14.64 -21.29
N LEU A 37 -20.60 14.46 -20.59
CA LEU A 37 -21.86 15.11 -20.91
C LEU A 37 -21.77 16.64 -20.79
N GLU A 38 -21.14 17.16 -19.74
CA GLU A 38 -20.90 18.60 -19.57
C GLU A 38 -20.05 19.19 -20.71
N MET A 39 -19.09 18.41 -21.21
CA MET A 39 -18.19 18.80 -22.28
C MET A 39 -18.72 18.51 -23.70
N ASP A 40 -19.95 18.01 -23.85
CA ASP A 40 -20.53 17.57 -25.13
C ASP A 40 -19.65 16.53 -25.87
N ILE A 41 -19.04 15.62 -25.11
CA ILE A 41 -18.21 14.52 -25.59
C ILE A 41 -19.02 13.21 -25.51
N ASP A 42 -18.88 12.34 -26.52
CA ASP A 42 -19.49 11.01 -26.50
C ASP A 42 -19.01 10.19 -25.30
N THR A 43 -19.96 9.69 -24.51
CA THR A 43 -19.71 8.90 -23.30
C THR A 43 -19.36 7.44 -23.60
N SER A 44 -19.42 7.02 -24.87
CA SER A 44 -19.21 5.62 -25.24
C SER A 44 -17.72 5.26 -25.28
N PHE A 45 -17.39 4.05 -24.80
CA PHE A 45 -16.03 3.55 -24.93
C PHE A 45 -15.69 3.32 -26.41
N ARG A 46 -14.51 3.80 -26.81
CA ARG A 46 -14.02 3.60 -28.17
C ARG A 46 -13.86 2.11 -28.44
N LYS A 47 -14.63 1.61 -29.42
CA LYS A 47 -14.52 0.21 -29.86
C LYS A 47 -13.14 -0.03 -30.48
N ARG A 48 -12.39 -0.98 -29.92
CA ARG A 48 -11.14 -1.45 -30.53
C ARG A 48 -11.47 -2.14 -31.85
N ARG A 49 -10.67 -1.87 -32.89
CA ARG A 49 -10.81 -2.56 -34.18
C ARG A 49 -10.47 -4.04 -33.98
N GLU A 50 -11.41 -4.92 -34.31
CA GLU A 50 -11.14 -6.36 -34.36
C GLU A 50 -10.25 -6.67 -35.57
N ILE A 51 -9.03 -7.13 -35.30
CA ILE A 51 -8.10 -7.57 -36.33
C ILE A 51 -8.36 -9.06 -36.56
N LYS A 52 -8.95 -9.41 -37.71
CA LYS A 52 -9.08 -10.81 -38.13
C LYS A 52 -7.75 -11.27 -38.72
N ARG A 53 -7.05 -12.18 -38.03
CA ARG A 53 -5.91 -12.93 -38.59
C ARG A 53 -6.34 -14.34 -38.98
N LYS A 54 -5.68 -14.91 -40.00
CA LYS A 54 -5.86 -16.31 -40.37
C LYS A 54 -5.36 -17.18 -39.20
N ARG A 55 -6.23 -18.02 -38.64
CA ARG A 55 -5.90 -18.98 -37.57
C ARG A 55 -5.58 -20.34 -38.20
N ASN A 56 -4.65 -21.07 -37.60
CA ASN A 56 -4.39 -22.46 -37.97
C ASN A 56 -5.40 -23.38 -37.27
N PHE A 57 -5.61 -24.58 -37.82
CA PHE A 57 -6.67 -25.51 -37.38
C PHE A 57 -6.56 -25.91 -35.89
N ASP A 58 -5.34 -25.86 -35.35
CA ASP A 58 -5.00 -26.34 -34.00
C ASP A 58 -4.81 -25.18 -33.00
N GLU A 59 -5.02 -23.94 -33.43
CA GLU A 59 -4.77 -22.74 -32.62
C GLU A 59 -5.90 -22.53 -31.60
N ASN A 60 -5.57 -22.71 -30.31
CA ASN A 60 -6.51 -22.50 -29.21
C ASN A 60 -6.95 -21.04 -29.12
N SER A 61 -8.25 -20.83 -28.92
CA SER A 61 -8.93 -19.55 -29.04
C SER A 61 -8.80 -18.65 -27.81
N TYR A 62 -7.80 -18.79 -26.94
CA TYR A 62 -7.70 -18.07 -25.66
C TYR A 62 -7.82 -16.54 -25.77
N GLU A 63 -7.43 -15.94 -26.91
CA GLU A 63 -7.65 -14.52 -27.22
C GLU A 63 -9.14 -14.13 -27.35
N THR A 64 -10.03 -15.11 -27.54
CA THR A 64 -11.48 -14.94 -27.81
C THR A 64 -12.28 -14.75 -26.52
N ASN A 65 -11.79 -15.23 -25.37
CA ASN A 65 -12.48 -15.07 -24.07
C ASN A 65 -12.43 -13.63 -23.54
N ILE A 66 -11.43 -12.84 -23.96
CA ILE A 66 -11.39 -11.39 -23.70
C ILE A 66 -12.31 -10.66 -24.68
N ALA A 67 -12.48 -11.18 -25.90
CA ALA A 67 -13.31 -10.58 -26.94
C ALA A 67 -14.83 -10.69 -26.68
N THR A 68 -15.26 -11.55 -25.75
CA THR A 68 -16.67 -11.67 -25.34
C THR A 68 -17.07 -10.73 -24.19
N GLN A 69 -16.12 -10.07 -23.53
CA GLN A 69 -16.40 -9.10 -22.47
C GLN A 69 -16.77 -7.72 -23.05
N SER A 70 -17.56 -6.93 -22.31
CA SER A 70 -17.83 -5.55 -22.71
C SER A 70 -16.53 -4.75 -22.73
N VAL A 71 -16.45 -3.71 -23.57
CA VAL A 71 -15.26 -2.84 -23.64
C VAL A 71 -14.97 -2.20 -22.27
N GLU A 72 -16.02 -1.89 -21.51
CA GLU A 72 -15.93 -1.39 -20.14
C GLU A 72 -15.27 -2.41 -19.19
N GLU A 73 -15.74 -3.65 -19.18
CA GLU A 73 -15.20 -4.71 -18.30
C GLU A 73 -13.78 -5.11 -18.73
N SER A 74 -13.50 -5.13 -20.04
CA SER A 74 -12.15 -5.34 -20.55
C SER A 74 -11.20 -4.25 -20.07
N PHE A 75 -11.60 -2.98 -20.11
CA PHE A 75 -10.80 -1.87 -19.60
C PHE A 75 -10.61 -1.97 -18.07
N ARG A 76 -11.66 -2.35 -17.33
CA ARG A 76 -11.58 -2.58 -15.89
C ARG A 76 -10.51 -3.62 -15.54
N ILE A 77 -10.57 -4.78 -16.19
CA ILE A 77 -9.68 -5.92 -15.90
C ILE A 77 -8.26 -5.68 -16.40
N THR A 78 -8.09 -5.10 -17.59
CA THR A 78 -6.77 -4.98 -18.23
C THR A 78 -6.00 -3.73 -17.84
N TYR A 79 -6.69 -2.68 -17.38
CA TYR A 79 -6.07 -1.40 -17.07
C TYR A 79 -6.33 -0.95 -15.63
N PHE A 80 -7.59 -0.82 -15.22
CA PHE A 80 -7.93 -0.27 -13.91
C PHE A 80 -7.42 -1.15 -12.76
N LEU A 81 -7.80 -2.44 -12.73
CA LEU A 81 -7.42 -3.35 -11.65
C LEU A 81 -5.90 -3.50 -11.51
N PRO A 82 -5.11 -3.72 -12.59
CA PRO A 82 -3.66 -3.81 -12.48
C PRO A 82 -3.00 -2.56 -11.90
N ILE A 83 -3.49 -1.36 -12.23
CA ILE A 83 -2.95 -0.10 -11.69
C ILE A 83 -3.24 0.01 -10.19
N VAL A 84 -4.47 -0.27 -9.78
CA VAL A 84 -4.87 -0.22 -8.36
C VAL A 84 -4.14 -1.29 -7.55
N ASP A 85 -4.02 -2.51 -8.08
CA ASP A 85 -3.29 -3.62 -7.46
C ASP A 85 -1.79 -3.31 -7.33
N GLN A 86 -1.21 -2.63 -8.32
CA GLN A 86 0.17 -2.16 -8.26
C GLN A 86 0.34 -1.07 -7.18
N ALA A 87 -0.63 -0.17 -7.01
CA ALA A 87 -0.60 0.83 -5.95
C ALA A 87 -0.69 0.19 -4.57
N ILE A 88 -1.63 -0.75 -4.37
CA ILE A 88 -1.80 -1.49 -3.11
C ILE A 88 -0.52 -2.25 -2.77
N SER A 89 0.03 -3.02 -3.71
CA SER A 89 1.23 -3.82 -3.46
C SER A 89 2.45 -2.94 -3.18
N SER A 90 2.62 -1.83 -3.92
CA SER A 90 3.72 -0.90 -3.71
C SER A 90 3.64 -0.21 -2.35
N LEU A 91 2.46 0.26 -1.95
CA LEU A 91 2.24 0.90 -0.66
C LEU A 91 2.45 -0.09 0.50
N THR A 92 1.90 -1.31 0.36
CA THR A 92 2.05 -2.36 1.38
C THR A 92 3.52 -2.71 1.60
N ARG A 93 4.28 -2.94 0.51
CA ARG A 93 5.71 -3.28 0.60
C ARG A 93 6.54 -2.16 1.22
N ARG A 94 6.27 -0.90 0.86
CA ARG A 94 6.96 0.24 1.50
C ARG A 94 6.63 0.32 2.98
N PHE A 95 5.39 -0.01 3.35
CA PHE A 95 4.92 0.06 4.72
C PHE A 95 5.49 -1.02 5.65
N GLU A 96 5.75 -2.23 5.15
CA GLU A 96 6.40 -3.29 5.93
C GLU A 96 7.72 -2.82 6.56
N GLN A 97 8.47 -1.97 5.86
CA GLN A 97 9.70 -1.38 6.39
C GLN A 97 9.43 -0.43 7.56
N TYR A 98 8.42 0.45 7.43
CA TYR A 98 8.02 1.37 8.50
C TYR A 98 7.52 0.65 9.74
N GLN A 99 6.76 -0.43 9.59
CA GLN A 99 6.36 -1.29 10.71
C GLN A 99 7.58 -1.91 11.41
N GLY A 100 8.58 -2.35 10.63
CA GLY A 100 9.85 -2.82 11.16
C GLY A 100 10.55 -1.74 11.99
N TYR A 101 10.63 -0.51 11.50
CA TYR A 101 11.21 0.61 12.25
C TYR A 101 10.40 0.94 13.51
N GLN A 102 9.07 1.01 13.42
CA GLN A 102 8.20 1.28 14.57
C GLN A 102 8.39 0.22 15.67
N LYS A 103 8.60 -1.04 15.31
CA LYS A 103 8.84 -2.11 16.30
C LYS A 103 10.09 -1.87 17.15
N PHE A 104 11.15 -1.30 16.59
CA PHE A 104 12.42 -1.09 17.30
C PHE A 104 12.59 0.32 17.86
N PHE A 105 12.05 1.33 17.19
CA PHE A 105 12.22 2.74 17.55
C PHE A 105 10.95 3.42 18.03
N GLY A 106 9.79 2.74 18.01
CA GLY A 106 8.49 3.35 18.29
C GLY A 106 8.40 4.01 19.66
N PHE A 107 9.10 3.48 20.66
CA PHE A 107 9.14 4.09 22.00
C PHE A 107 9.84 5.47 22.04
N PHE A 108 10.57 5.86 20.99
CA PHE A 108 11.16 7.19 20.84
C PHE A 108 10.29 8.20 20.06
N PHE A 109 9.17 7.76 19.49
CA PHE A 109 8.44 8.62 18.55
C PHE A 109 7.77 9.82 19.22
N THR A 110 7.31 9.66 20.46
CA THR A 110 6.75 10.72 21.31
C THR A 110 7.17 10.54 22.76
N SER A 111 7.27 11.65 23.50
CA SER A 111 7.53 11.60 24.95
C SER A 111 6.37 10.93 25.69
N GLU A 112 5.13 11.11 25.24
CA GLU A 112 3.94 10.46 25.80
C GLU A 112 4.05 8.93 25.76
N VAL A 113 4.52 8.35 24.65
CA VAL A 113 4.75 6.89 24.56
C VAL A 113 5.86 6.47 25.52
N LEU A 114 6.95 7.23 25.58
CA LEU A 114 8.08 6.94 26.48
C LEU A 114 7.67 6.98 27.96
N GLU A 115 6.95 8.02 28.37
CA GLU A 115 6.45 8.23 29.74
C GLU A 115 5.39 7.20 30.13
N SER A 116 4.66 6.64 29.15
CA SER A 116 3.64 5.61 29.40
C SER A 116 4.22 4.21 29.66
N LEU A 117 5.49 3.97 29.32
CA LEU A 117 6.13 2.66 29.48
C LEU A 117 6.53 2.42 30.92
N ASP A 118 6.22 1.23 31.44
CA ASP A 118 6.78 0.78 32.70
C ASP A 118 8.26 0.38 32.53
N ASN A 119 8.96 0.26 33.66
CA ASN A 119 10.40 -0.04 33.66
C ASN A 119 10.76 -1.35 32.96
N GLU A 120 9.90 -2.38 33.04
CA GLU A 120 10.16 -3.68 32.40
C GLU A 120 9.99 -3.57 30.88
N SER A 121 8.93 -2.89 30.43
CA SER A 121 8.70 -2.61 29.01
C SER A 121 9.77 -1.72 28.39
N LEU A 122 10.25 -0.69 29.12
CA LEU A 122 11.33 0.19 28.66
C LEU A 122 12.66 -0.58 28.51
N ASN A 123 13.03 -1.38 29.52
CA ASN A 123 14.22 -2.23 29.46
C ASN A 123 14.15 -3.20 28.27
N SER A 124 13.00 -3.88 28.11
CA SER A 124 12.77 -4.81 27.00
C SER A 124 12.89 -4.12 25.63
N SER A 125 12.39 -2.88 25.52
CA SER A 125 12.50 -2.08 24.30
C SER A 125 13.95 -1.71 23.99
N CYS A 126 14.73 -1.32 25.00
CA CYS A 126 16.17 -1.04 24.87
C CYS A 126 16.97 -2.29 24.48
N ASP A 127 16.67 -3.44 25.07
CA ASP A 127 17.30 -4.72 24.71
C ASP A 127 16.99 -5.13 23.28
N ASN A 128 15.72 -5.00 22.86
CA ASN A 128 15.30 -5.27 21.49
C ASN A 128 16.02 -4.35 20.50
N LEU A 129 16.18 -3.07 20.82
CA LEU A 129 16.91 -2.12 19.99
C LEU A 129 18.40 -2.47 19.90
N LYS A 130 19.04 -2.78 21.03
CA LYS A 130 20.45 -3.23 21.07
C LYS A 130 20.66 -4.47 20.21
N ALA A 131 19.73 -5.42 20.25
CA ALA A 131 19.77 -6.63 19.44
C ALA A 131 19.57 -6.33 17.94
N ALA A 132 18.62 -5.45 17.59
CA ALA A 132 18.34 -5.07 16.21
C ALA A 132 19.50 -4.33 15.54
N LEU A 133 20.27 -3.56 16.31
CA LEU A 133 21.42 -2.80 15.84
C LEU A 133 22.76 -3.53 15.98
N LYS A 134 22.74 -4.76 16.51
CA LYS A 134 23.94 -5.58 16.65
C LYS A 134 24.43 -6.05 15.28
N LYS A 135 25.70 -5.82 14.96
CA LYS A 135 26.36 -6.31 13.76
C LYS A 135 27.69 -6.96 14.11
N ASP A 136 27.95 -8.14 13.55
CA ASP A 136 29.21 -8.89 13.75
C ASP A 136 29.58 -9.13 15.23
N GLY A 137 28.57 -9.29 16.09
CA GLY A 137 28.79 -9.51 17.53
C GLY A 137 28.94 -8.24 18.35
N GLN A 138 29.10 -7.08 17.71
CA GLN A 138 29.27 -5.77 18.34
C GLN A 138 27.97 -4.95 18.25
N SER A 139 27.71 -4.14 19.28
CA SER A 139 26.60 -3.20 19.29
C SER A 139 27.11 -1.89 19.86
N ASP A 140 26.75 -0.78 19.21
CA ASP A 140 27.15 0.57 19.62
C ASP A 140 26.32 1.09 20.80
N ILE A 141 25.27 0.37 21.19
CA ILE A 141 24.33 0.77 22.24
C ILE A 141 24.45 -0.20 23.43
N ASP A 142 24.59 0.36 24.63
CA ASP A 142 24.32 -0.37 25.86
C ASP A 142 22.87 -0.15 26.32
N ALA A 143 22.10 -1.23 26.41
CA ALA A 143 20.68 -1.18 26.73
C ALA A 143 20.42 -0.71 28.18
N ASN A 144 21.31 -1.02 29.12
CA ASN A 144 21.15 -0.62 30.51
C ASN A 144 21.45 0.87 30.68
N GLU A 145 22.53 1.36 30.04
CA GLU A 145 22.88 2.77 30.03
C GLU A 145 21.77 3.60 29.38
N LEU A 146 21.32 3.21 28.18
CA LEU A 146 20.22 3.88 27.47
C LEU A 146 18.93 3.90 28.29
N SER A 147 18.54 2.78 28.91
CA SER A 147 17.35 2.73 29.77
C SER A 147 17.49 3.63 30.99
N ALA A 148 18.67 3.70 31.60
CA ALA A 148 18.93 4.61 32.71
C ALA A 148 18.78 6.07 32.28
N GLU A 149 19.39 6.47 31.17
CA GLU A 149 19.28 7.82 30.60
C GLU A 149 17.82 8.20 30.33
N LEU A 150 17.05 7.29 29.74
CA LEU A 150 15.65 7.54 29.38
C LEU A 150 14.72 7.68 30.61
N LYS A 151 15.09 7.13 31.76
CA LYS A 151 14.34 7.31 33.01
C LYS A 151 14.55 8.68 33.67
N PHE A 152 15.58 9.40 33.26
CA PHE A 152 15.88 10.75 33.75
C PHE A 152 15.30 11.86 32.85
N LEU A 153 14.76 11.50 31.68
CA LEU A 153 14.00 12.37 30.79
C LEU A 153 12.57 12.55 31.30
#